data_AF-A0A9P9YTJ6-F1
#
_entry.id   AF-A0A9P9YTJ6-F1
#
_cell.length_a   1.000
_cell.length_b   1.000
_cell.length_c   1.000
_cell.angle_alpha   90.00
_cell.angle_beta   90.00
_cell.angle_gamma   90.00
#
_symmetry.space_group_name_H-M   'P 1'
#
loop_
_entity.id
_entity.type
_entity.pdbx_description
1 polymer ?
#
loop_
_entity_poly.entity_id
_entity_poly.type
_entity_poly.pdbx_seq_one_letter_code
_entity_poly.pdbx_strand_id
1 'polypeptide(L)'
;MGMLVKEGDEIEWKETARWIKFEEDVEEGGNRWSKPHVATLSLHSLFELRRLLVNGSVMLDMEAHNLEVMADLVCDHMVSAGALPPGVKDKVKDALLRRHRHQHEYAKKTRLPIIRSLADMRNHSSSKSEYWGYHDHP
;
A
#
# COMPACT_ATOMS: atom_id res chain seq x y z
N MET A 1 -1.24 8.80 -1.34
CA MET A 1 -1.86 9.21 -0.05
C MET A 1 -1.80 8.02 0.90
N GLY A 2 -1.50 8.26 2.17
CA GLY A 2 -1.45 7.19 3.18
C GLY A 2 -2.17 7.61 4.45
N MET A 3 -2.68 6.62 5.19
CA MET A 3 -3.32 6.80 6.50
C MET A 3 -2.62 5.92 7.53
N LEU A 4 -2.32 6.48 8.71
CA LEU A 4 -1.79 5.71 9.83
C LEU A 4 -2.93 4.90 10.44
N VAL A 5 -2.85 3.57 10.33
CA VAL A 5 -3.87 2.64 10.80
C VAL A 5 -3.28 1.78 11.90
N LYS A 6 -4.08 1.50 12.94
CA LYS A 6 -3.75 0.52 13.99
C LYS A 6 -4.56 -0.75 13.76
N GLU A 7 -3.89 -1.87 13.53
CA GLU A 7 -4.49 -3.21 13.40
C GLU A 7 -3.87 -4.16 14.42
N GLY A 8 -4.65 -4.52 15.45
CA GLY A 8 -4.11 -5.22 16.61
C GLY A 8 -3.03 -4.39 17.30
N ASP A 9 -1.82 -4.94 17.37
CA ASP A 9 -0.65 -4.29 17.96
C ASP A 9 0.25 -3.59 16.91
N GLU A 10 -0.04 -3.76 15.61
CA GLU A 10 0.72 -3.09 14.54
C GLU A 10 0.15 -1.69 14.25
N ILE A 11 1.03 -0.70 14.14
CA ILE A 11 0.73 0.65 13.67
C ILE A 11 1.57 0.88 12.42
N GLU A 12 0.91 1.10 11.28
CA GLU A 12 1.56 1.30 9.99
C GLU A 12 0.79 2.30 9.11
N TRP A 13 1.50 2.95 8.19
CA TRP A 13 0.89 3.75 7.15
C TRP A 13 0.41 2.83 6.03
N LYS A 14 -0.87 2.93 5.67
CA LYS A 14 -1.44 2.22 4.54
C LYS A 14 -1.75 3.18 3.41
N GLU A 15 -1.34 2.82 2.21
CA GLU A 15 -1.73 3.56 1.00
C GLU A 15 -3.26 3.53 0.82
N THR A 16 -3.86 4.69 0.57
CA THR A 16 -5.32 4.83 0.42
C THR A 16 -5.74 5.32 -0.96
N ALA A 17 -4.88 6.09 -1.65
CA ALA A 17 -5.18 6.67 -2.96
C ALA A 17 -3.88 7.11 -3.68
N ARG A 18 -3.92 7.23 -5.00
CA ARG A 18 -2.82 7.74 -5.84
C ARG A 18 -3.35 8.64 -6.97
N TRP A 19 -2.48 9.54 -7.44
CA TRP A 19 -2.78 10.45 -8.55
C TRP A 19 -1.75 10.35 -9.66
N ILE A 20 -2.19 10.00 -10.87
CA ILE A 20 -1.41 10.09 -12.11
C ILE A 20 -2.35 10.67 -13.17
N LYS A 21 -2.46 12.01 -13.19
CA LYS A 21 -3.50 12.79 -13.90
C LYS A 21 -4.93 12.55 -13.36
N PHE A 22 -5.30 11.29 -13.16
CA PHE A 22 -6.55 10.83 -12.57
C PHE A 22 -6.29 10.27 -11.16
N GLU A 23 -7.33 10.28 -10.34
CA GLU A 23 -7.37 9.68 -9.00
C GLU A 23 -7.76 8.20 -9.09
N GLU A 24 -7.10 7.38 -8.29
CA GLU A 24 -7.46 5.99 -8.02
C GLU A 24 -7.37 5.74 -6.51
N ASP A 25 -8.40 5.12 -5.95
CA ASP A 25 -8.51 4.79 -4.53
C ASP A 25 -8.27 3.30 -4.29
N VAL A 26 -7.81 2.96 -3.10
CA VAL A 26 -7.78 1.57 -2.65
C VAL A 26 -9.20 1.18 -2.21
N GLU A 27 -9.78 0.16 -2.85
CA GLU A 27 -11.11 -0.34 -2.53
C GLU A 27 -11.13 -1.07 -1.18
N GLU A 28 -12.32 -1.17 -0.58
CA GLU A 28 -12.54 -1.89 0.67
C GLU A 28 -12.06 -3.34 0.55
N GLY A 29 -11.26 -3.79 1.52
CA GLY A 29 -10.57 -5.09 1.44
C GLY A 29 -9.17 -5.05 0.82
N GLY A 30 -8.67 -3.88 0.42
CA GLY A 30 -7.24 -3.60 0.24
C GLY A 30 -6.54 -4.43 -0.84
N ASN A 31 -7.29 -4.95 -1.81
CA ASN A 31 -6.74 -5.84 -2.85
C ASN A 31 -6.84 -5.27 -4.27
N ARG A 32 -7.47 -4.09 -4.45
CA ARG A 32 -7.74 -3.53 -5.77
C ARG A 32 -7.76 -2.01 -5.77
N TRP A 33 -7.27 -1.43 -6.87
CA TRP A 33 -7.44 -0.01 -7.20
C TRP A 33 -8.79 0.22 -7.87
N SER A 34 -9.44 1.34 -7.56
CA SER A 34 -10.63 1.81 -8.26
C SER A 34 -10.30 2.18 -9.71
N LYS A 35 -11.31 2.46 -10.54
CA LYS A 35 -11.07 2.95 -11.90
C LYS A 35 -10.54 4.40 -11.83
N PRO A 36 -9.60 4.79 -12.71
CA PRO A 36 -9.12 6.17 -12.74
C PRO A 36 -10.28 7.13 -13.02
N HIS A 37 -10.40 8.18 -12.20
CA HIS A 37 -11.47 9.16 -12.30
C HIS A 37 -10.96 10.59 -12.02
N VAL A 38 -11.79 11.58 -12.36
CA VAL A 38 -11.48 12.98 -12.05
C VAL A 38 -11.82 13.25 -10.58
N ALA A 39 -10.83 13.69 -9.82
CA ALA A 39 -10.98 14.02 -8.41
C ALA A 39 -12.06 15.09 -8.20
N THR A 40 -12.90 14.90 -7.17
CA THR A 40 -13.80 15.95 -6.68
C THR A 40 -13.47 16.23 -5.23
N LEU A 41 -13.33 17.51 -4.89
CA LEU A 41 -12.94 17.95 -3.55
C LEU A 41 -14.12 18.64 -2.88
N SER A 42 -14.29 18.39 -1.59
CA SER A 42 -15.27 19.16 -0.80
C SER A 42 -14.78 20.60 -0.63
N LEU A 43 -15.70 21.56 -0.71
CA LEU A 43 -15.38 22.98 -0.48
C LEU A 43 -14.79 23.21 0.93
N HIS A 44 -15.27 22.46 1.91
CA HIS A 44 -14.77 22.51 3.28
C HIS A 44 -13.28 22.12 3.35
N SER A 45 -12.89 21.03 2.68
CA SER A 45 -11.49 20.58 2.61
C SER A 45 -10.59 21.64 1.96
N LEU A 46 -11.08 22.37 0.96
CA LEU A 46 -10.33 23.46 0.33
C LEU A 46 -10.10 24.65 1.27
N PHE A 47 -11.10 25.01 2.08
CA PHE A 47 -10.93 26.08 3.06
C PHE A 47 -9.96 25.70 4.18
N GLU A 48 -10.04 24.47 4.69
CA GLU A 48 -9.07 23.99 5.67
C GLU A 48 -7.67 23.91 5.08
N LEU A 49 -7.51 23.42 3.85
CA LEU A 49 -6.20 23.43 3.16
C LEU A 49 -5.63 24.85 3.04
N ARG A 50 -6.45 25.83 2.61
CA ARG A 50 -6.02 27.24 2.55
C ARG A 50 -5.56 27.73 3.91
N ARG A 51 -6.31 27.44 4.97
CA ARG A 51 -5.97 27.83 6.35
C ARG A 51 -4.64 27.20 6.79
N LEU A 52 -4.43 25.92 6.49
CA LEU A 52 -3.20 25.19 6.81
C LEU A 52 -2.00 25.72 6.03
N LEU A 53 -2.16 26.14 4.78
CA LEU A 53 -1.07 26.75 4.01
C LEU A 53 -0.70 28.17 4.49
N VAL A 54 -1.68 28.93 5.00
CA VAL A 54 -1.44 30.29 5.50
C VAL A 54 -0.82 30.29 6.90
N ASN A 55 -1.23 29.37 7.77
CA ASN A 55 -0.83 29.37 9.19
C ASN A 55 0.07 28.18 9.58
N GLY A 56 0.25 27.20 8.70
CA GLY A 56 1.03 26.00 8.97
C GLY A 56 2.53 26.18 8.73
N SER A 57 3.29 25.14 9.04
CA SER A 57 4.73 25.11 8.77
C SER A 57 4.99 24.88 7.28
N VAL A 58 5.82 25.73 6.67
CA VAL A 58 6.27 25.60 5.28
C VAL A 58 7.79 25.63 5.28
N MET A 59 8.42 24.53 4.84
CA MET A 59 9.88 24.39 4.74
C MET A 59 10.23 24.07 3.30
N LEU A 60 10.82 25.04 2.59
CA LEU A 60 11.29 24.89 1.21
C LEU A 60 12.79 24.62 1.21
N ASP A 61 13.27 23.97 0.14
CA ASP A 61 14.69 23.68 -0.07
C ASP A 61 15.36 22.97 1.12
N MET A 62 14.60 22.12 1.81
CA MET A 62 15.09 21.33 2.94
C MET A 62 16.18 20.35 2.49
N GLU A 63 17.34 20.43 3.13
CA GLU A 63 18.44 19.50 2.94
C GLU A 63 18.22 18.20 3.75
N ALA A 64 17.29 17.36 3.29
CA ALA A 64 17.03 16.04 3.86
C ALA A 64 17.21 14.95 2.79
N HIS A 65 18.03 13.94 3.09
CA HIS A 65 18.36 12.85 2.15
C HIS A 65 17.60 11.55 2.42
N ASN A 66 16.84 11.48 3.50
CA ASN A 66 16.01 10.33 3.85
C ASN A 66 14.86 10.76 4.79
N LEU A 67 13.93 9.84 5.04
CA LEU A 67 12.74 10.10 5.84
C LEU A 67 13.06 10.41 7.31
N GLU A 68 14.10 9.80 7.88
CA GLU A 68 14.51 10.02 9.28
C GLU A 68 14.96 11.46 9.51
N VAL A 69 15.88 11.94 8.66
CA VAL A 69 16.37 13.32 8.69
C VAL A 69 15.23 14.31 8.43
N MET A 70 14.35 14.01 7.47
CA MET A 70 13.18 14.85 7.20
C MET A 70 12.25 14.94 8.42
N ALA A 71 11.93 13.80 9.04
CA ALA A 71 11.06 13.75 10.21
C ALA A 71 11.63 14.53 11.40
N ASP A 72 12.95 14.46 11.61
CA ASP A 72 13.64 15.27 12.61
C ASP A 72 13.49 16.77 12.34
N LEU A 73 13.90 17.23 11.16
CA LEU A 73 13.86 18.64 10.77
C LEU A 73 12.44 19.22 10.85
N VAL A 74 11.43 18.47 10.38
CA VAL A 74 10.02 18.89 10.47
C VAL A 74 9.57 18.98 11.91
N CYS A 75 9.84 17.96 12.74
CA CYS A 75 9.42 17.97 14.14
C CYS A 75 10.10 19.10 14.93
N ASP A 76 11.40 19.34 14.72
CA ASP A 76 12.14 20.44 15.35
C ASP A 76 11.61 21.82 14.93
N HIS A 77 11.33 22.00 13.65
CA HIS A 77 10.70 23.21 13.15
C HIS A 77 9.31 23.42 13.77
N MET A 78 8.47 22.39 13.80
CA MET A 78 7.12 22.48 14.38
C MET A 78 7.13 22.79 15.88
N VAL A 79 8.09 22.27 16.63
CA VAL A 79 8.29 22.64 18.05
C VAL A 79 8.73 24.08 18.17
N SER A 80 9.71 24.51 17.37
CA SER A 80 10.23 25.89 17.39
C SER A 80 9.16 26.92 16.99
N ALA A 81 8.29 26.58 16.04
CA ALA A 81 7.16 27.39 15.61
C ALA A 81 5.97 27.36 16.59
N GLY A 82 6.04 26.59 17.68
CA GLY A 82 4.96 26.42 18.66
C GLY A 82 3.76 25.62 18.14
N ALA A 83 3.86 24.99 16.97
CA ALA A 83 2.82 24.14 16.38
C ALA A 83 2.76 22.76 17.06
N LEU A 84 3.86 22.31 17.66
CA LEU A 84 3.95 21.04 18.37
C LEU A 84 4.53 21.24 19.78
N PRO A 85 3.87 20.74 20.84
CA PRO A 85 4.47 20.76 22.18
C PRO A 85 5.76 19.89 22.22
N PRO A 86 6.83 20.33 22.91
CA PRO A 86 8.08 19.57 22.97
C PRO A 86 7.90 18.13 23.46
N GLY A 87 7.02 17.91 24.44
CA GLY A 87 6.78 16.60 25.05
C GLY A 87 6.09 15.56 24.15
N VAL A 88 5.63 15.94 22.96
CA VAL A 88 5.03 15.01 21.99
C VAL A 88 5.87 14.83 20.72
N LYS A 89 7.01 15.54 20.61
CA LYS A 89 7.92 15.48 19.45
C LYS A 89 8.26 14.04 19.08
N ASP A 90 8.73 13.25 20.04
CA ASP A 90 9.18 11.88 19.80
C ASP A 90 8.05 10.95 19.35
N LYS A 91 6.83 11.17 19.87
CA LYS A 91 5.66 10.39 19.47
C LYS A 91 5.24 10.68 18.02
N VAL A 92 5.30 11.95 17.62
CA VAL A 92 5.00 12.34 16.23
C VAL A 92 6.08 11.83 15.29
N LYS A 93 7.36 11.94 15.67
CA LYS A 93 8.46 11.37 14.90
C LYS A 93 8.31 9.85 14.72
N ASP A 94 8.05 9.12 15.81
CA ASP A 94 7.80 7.68 15.76
C ASP A 94 6.63 7.33 14.81
N ALA A 95 5.54 8.10 14.87
CA ALA A 95 4.41 7.94 13.96
C ALA A 95 4.80 8.14 12.49
N LEU A 96 5.57 9.18 12.16
CA LEU A 96 6.04 9.45 10.78
C LEU A 96 6.93 8.32 10.24
N LEU A 97 7.73 7.69 11.13
CA LEU A 97 8.69 6.64 10.80
C LEU A 97 8.10 5.22 10.85
N ARG A 98 6.82 5.06 11.17
CA ARG A 98 6.14 3.76 11.05
C ARG A 98 6.24 3.24 9.61
N ARG A 99 6.24 1.91 9.46
CA ARG A 99 6.31 1.25 8.16
C ARG A 99 5.22 1.81 7.22
N HIS A 100 5.59 2.08 5.98
CA HIS A 100 4.65 2.43 4.90
C HIS A 100 4.40 1.18 4.07
N ARG A 101 3.15 0.72 4.04
CA ARG A 101 2.70 -0.46 3.29
C ARG A 101 1.95 0.00 2.06
N HIS A 102 2.48 -0.36 0.90
CA HIS A 102 1.88 -0.01 -0.39
C HIS A 102 0.88 -1.08 -0.86
N GLN A 103 -0.04 -0.67 -1.74
CA GLN A 103 -1.11 -1.55 -2.22
C GLN A 103 -0.59 -2.82 -2.91
N HIS A 104 0.53 -2.73 -3.62
CA HIS A 104 1.13 -3.87 -4.32
C HIS A 104 1.74 -4.93 -3.37
N GLU A 105 2.01 -4.59 -2.11
CA GLU A 105 2.50 -5.54 -1.10
C GLU A 105 1.39 -6.46 -0.59
N TYR A 106 0.13 -6.00 -0.56
CA TYR A 106 -1.04 -6.84 -0.22
C TYR A 106 -1.24 -7.97 -1.22
N ALA A 107 -1.11 -7.66 -2.51
CA ALA A 107 -1.27 -8.64 -3.59
C ALA A 107 -0.24 -9.79 -3.56
N LYS A 108 0.91 -9.61 -2.91
CA LYS A 108 1.93 -10.66 -2.77
C LYS A 108 1.61 -11.65 -1.66
N LYS A 109 0.96 -11.22 -0.57
CA LYS A 109 0.59 -12.09 0.57
C LYS A 109 -0.53 -13.07 0.23
N THR A 110 -1.39 -12.77 -0.75
CA THR A 110 -2.50 -13.63 -1.17
C THR A 110 -2.12 -14.69 -2.22
N ARG A 111 -0.88 -14.68 -2.73
CA ARG A 111 -0.39 -15.73 -3.62
C ARG A 111 0.06 -16.94 -2.80
N LEU A 112 -0.85 -17.90 -2.64
CA LEU A 112 -0.48 -19.27 -2.25
C LEU A 112 0.63 -19.78 -3.20
N PRO A 113 1.59 -20.59 -2.72
CA PRO A 113 2.58 -21.22 -3.60
C PRO A 113 1.84 -21.96 -4.73
N ILE A 114 2.40 -21.93 -5.94
CA ILE A 114 1.82 -22.55 -7.13
C ILE A 114 1.71 -24.06 -6.89
N ILE A 115 0.60 -24.50 -6.31
CA ILE A 115 0.22 -25.91 -6.30
C ILE A 115 -0.31 -26.17 -7.70
N ARG A 116 0.41 -27.00 -8.46
CA ARG A 116 0.00 -27.48 -9.79
C ARG A 116 -1.46 -27.92 -9.71
N SER A 117 -2.32 -27.35 -10.55
CA SER A 117 -3.74 -27.65 -10.49
C SER A 117 -3.97 -29.13 -10.80
N LEU A 118 -5.07 -29.70 -10.29
CA LEU A 118 -5.46 -31.10 -10.55
C LEU A 118 -5.53 -31.44 -12.05
N ALA A 119 -5.66 -30.44 -12.93
CA ALA A 119 -5.63 -30.62 -14.37
C ALA A 119 -4.28 -31.15 -14.88
N ASP A 120 -3.17 -30.83 -14.21
CA ASP A 120 -1.83 -31.30 -14.59
C ASP A 120 -1.56 -32.75 -14.18
N MET A 121 -2.30 -33.30 -13.21
CA MET A 121 -2.10 -34.68 -12.75
C MET A 121 -2.71 -35.73 -13.69
N ARG A 122 -3.60 -35.33 -14.60
CA ARG A 122 -4.33 -36.26 -15.48
C ARG A 122 -3.50 -36.78 -16.65
N ASN A 123 -2.34 -36.18 -16.94
CA ASN A 123 -1.52 -36.55 -18.10
C ASN A 123 -0.51 -37.67 -17.85
N HIS A 124 -0.42 -38.24 -16.63
CA HIS A 124 0.53 -39.31 -16.30
C HIS A 124 -0.09 -40.70 -16.00
N SER A 125 -1.39 -40.89 -16.16
CA SER A 125 -2.03 -42.20 -15.93
C SER A 125 -2.79 -42.72 -17.14
N SER A 126 -2.07 -43.19 -18.16
CA SER A 126 -2.62 -44.19 -19.08
C SER A 126 -1.51 -45.00 -19.75
N SER A 127 -0.90 -45.89 -18.98
CA SER A 127 -0.24 -47.07 -19.52
C SER A 127 -1.11 -48.27 -19.17
N LYS A 128 -1.84 -48.83 -20.14
CA LYS A 128 -2.34 -50.20 -20.03
C LYS A 128 -2.41 -50.88 -21.40
N SER A 129 -1.63 -51.95 -21.49
CA SER A 129 -1.50 -52.99 -22.50
C SER A 129 -2.83 -53.58 -22.98
N GLU A 130 -2.97 -53.81 -24.28
CA GLU A 130 -3.86 -54.86 -24.82
C GLU A 130 -3.18 -55.60 -25.99
N TYR A 131 -2.84 -56.85 -25.70
CA TYR A 131 -2.52 -57.94 -26.61
C TYR A 131 -3.81 -58.38 -27.31
N TRP A 132 -3.82 -58.46 -28.65
CA TRP A 132 -4.80 -59.28 -29.38
C TRP A 132 -4.10 -60.01 -30.54
N GLY A 133 -4.05 -61.34 -30.41
CA GLY A 133 -3.47 -62.26 -31.36
C GLY A 133 -4.33 -62.43 -32.61
N TYR A 134 -3.68 -62.52 -33.75
CA TYR A 134 -4.28 -62.93 -35.01
C TYR A 134 -4.39 -64.45 -35.04
N HIS A 135 -5.62 -64.96 -34.96
CA HIS A 135 -6.02 -66.20 -35.60
C HIS A 135 -6.80 -65.79 -36.85
N ASP A 136 -6.34 -66.22 -38.03
CA ASP A 136 -7.18 -67.04 -38.90
C ASP A 136 -6.37 -67.64 -40.07
N HIS A 137 -6.60 -68.95 -40.23
CA HIS A 137 -6.11 -69.84 -41.28
C HIS A 137 -6.89 -69.64 -42.59
N PRO A 138 -6.41 -70.24 -43.69
CA PRO A 138 -7.05 -71.50 -44.11
C PRO A 138 -6.14 -72.74 -44.01
#